data_AF-A0AAT9F8F1-F1
#
_entry.id   AF-A0AAT9F8F1-F1
#
_cell.length_a   1.000
_cell.length_b   1.000
_cell.length_c   1.000
_cell.angle_alpha   90.00
_cell.angle_beta   90.00
_cell.angle_gamma   90.00
#
_symmetry.space_group_name_H-M   'P 1'
#
loop_
_entity.id
_entity.type
_entity.pdbx_description
1 polymer ?
#
loop_
_entity_poly.entity_id
_entity_poly.type
_entity_poly.pdbx_seq_one_letter_code
_entity_poly.pdbx_strand_id
1 'polypeptide(L)'
;MNDYVLDNKQIYDDYDSLVNKQKRNWTVRIYKILAASWFFIAATLLFIFAEKTLMSIDVFPDKSPLYFLNFSTTQFKELNFTTLLRLSLLMFLFVYPLSKIFADLYLNKEKSHLYWPWFSVYSLTSISAFILFFTYTNINSAEIIKISFAFIPLFALDLSYALFSYLTKRKSDPLVFGNTKNLIITYIARALLLIIGITILFMWAKSSYSQNDGYVEMLHNNYFNDWFRNLFEIKKPTNLLLSIAIFVAVSLLLFFALWDKVILAISNKYDQGYFKNALLFNVIILASIVIWMFRLFSISANKISYLDPKLIYPINWAPVAFMIVPILTCTLYFILTFVRKINTKSLIVNTIILSLLCVINSGTFMFMILNDVNTKVALVVMFMTVFCMSLMIGLYIYKNFSVSRLTLIFINLLVISSILMIAVLGANQVMLSHKNQSLNYINSALDLGQIFALSHFILALTFLSATIIRLWITLYRLAKNKTQREVK
;
A
#
# COMPACT_ATOMS: atom_id res chain seq x y z
N MET A 1 -15.91 -58.79 -8.10
CA MET A 1 -15.07 -57.58 -8.20
C MET A 1 -15.92 -56.47 -7.61
N ASN A 2 -15.64 -56.05 -6.37
CA ASN A 2 -16.57 -55.32 -5.52
C ASN A 2 -16.81 -53.89 -6.02
N ASP A 3 -18.08 -53.55 -6.29
CA ASP A 3 -18.54 -52.19 -6.65
C ASP A 3 -18.15 -51.14 -5.60
N TYR A 4 -17.98 -51.54 -4.34
CA TYR A 4 -17.46 -50.69 -3.26
C TYR A 4 -16.04 -50.14 -3.48
N VAL A 5 -15.21 -50.79 -4.31
CA VAL A 5 -13.85 -50.33 -4.64
C VAL A 5 -13.87 -49.33 -5.80
N LEU A 6 -14.89 -49.38 -6.66
CA LEU A 6 -15.09 -48.43 -7.77
C LEU A 6 -15.65 -47.09 -7.26
N ASP A 7 -16.61 -47.11 -6.33
CA ASP A 7 -17.17 -45.88 -5.74
C ASP A 7 -16.13 -45.09 -4.94
N ASN A 8 -15.30 -45.77 -4.16
CA ASN A 8 -14.21 -45.10 -3.44
C ASN A 8 -13.12 -44.57 -4.39
N LYS A 9 -12.92 -45.16 -5.58
CA LYS A 9 -12.00 -44.62 -6.59
C LYS A 9 -12.52 -43.34 -7.25
N GLN A 10 -13.83 -43.26 -7.53
CA GLN A 10 -14.43 -42.06 -8.15
C GLN A 10 -14.31 -40.81 -7.29
N ILE A 11 -14.36 -40.93 -5.96
CA ILE A 11 -14.23 -39.80 -5.03
C ILE A 11 -12.83 -39.18 -5.06
N TYR A 12 -11.78 -39.98 -5.30
CA TYR A 12 -10.40 -39.50 -5.34
C TYR A 12 -9.97 -39.02 -6.74
N ASP A 13 -10.45 -39.62 -7.82
CA ASP A 13 -10.17 -39.14 -9.19
C ASP A 13 -10.75 -37.74 -9.45
N ASP A 14 -11.88 -37.41 -8.81
CA ASP A 14 -12.49 -36.10 -8.96
C ASP A 14 -11.71 -34.98 -8.24
N TYR A 15 -10.87 -35.34 -7.26
CA TYR A 15 -10.05 -34.36 -6.54
C TYR A 15 -8.92 -33.82 -7.44
N ASP A 16 -8.24 -34.69 -8.19
CA ASP A 16 -7.21 -34.27 -9.15
C ASP A 16 -7.83 -33.59 -10.40
N SER A 17 -9.03 -34.03 -10.80
CA SER A 17 -9.84 -33.37 -11.85
C SER A 17 -10.27 -31.94 -11.44
N LEU A 18 -10.72 -31.76 -10.19
CA LEU A 18 -11.07 -30.48 -9.58
C LEU A 18 -9.83 -29.60 -9.40
N VAL A 19 -8.71 -30.15 -8.93
CA VAL A 19 -7.44 -29.40 -8.74
C VAL A 19 -6.88 -28.92 -10.08
N ASN A 20 -6.98 -29.72 -11.15
CA ASN A 20 -6.59 -29.31 -12.50
C ASN A 20 -7.57 -28.30 -13.11
N LYS A 21 -8.88 -28.43 -12.90
CA LYS A 21 -9.88 -27.41 -13.27
C LYS A 21 -9.68 -26.11 -12.49
N GLN A 22 -9.31 -26.18 -11.21
CA GLN A 22 -9.01 -25.05 -10.33
C GLN A 22 -7.76 -24.27 -10.75
N LYS A 23 -6.69 -24.96 -11.21
CA LYS A 23 -5.47 -24.34 -11.74
C LYS A 23 -5.68 -23.62 -13.07
N ARG A 24 -6.67 -24.03 -13.86
CA ARG A 24 -6.90 -23.56 -15.23
C ARG A 24 -8.22 -22.80 -15.38
N ASN A 25 -8.72 -22.16 -14.31
CA ASN A 25 -9.94 -21.35 -14.41
C ASN A 25 -9.70 -20.08 -15.23
N TRP A 26 -10.07 -20.14 -16.51
CA TRP A 26 -9.91 -19.07 -17.50
C TRP A 26 -10.62 -17.77 -17.08
N THR A 27 -11.79 -17.86 -16.45
CA THR A 27 -12.56 -16.71 -15.99
C THR A 27 -11.80 -15.87 -14.95
N VAL A 28 -11.14 -16.54 -14.00
CA VAL A 28 -10.29 -15.85 -13.00
C VAL A 28 -9.14 -15.12 -13.68
N ARG A 29 -8.56 -15.72 -14.71
CA ARG A 29 -7.45 -15.11 -15.46
C ARG A 29 -7.91 -13.87 -16.22
N ILE A 30 -9.07 -13.93 -16.90
CA ILE A 30 -9.65 -12.78 -17.60
C ILE A 30 -9.88 -11.62 -16.64
N TYR A 31 -10.60 -11.84 -15.52
CA TYR A 31 -10.89 -10.76 -14.57
C TYR A 31 -9.63 -10.14 -13.98
N LYS A 32 -8.60 -10.95 -13.69
CA LYS A 32 -7.32 -10.43 -13.24
C LYS A 32 -6.62 -9.58 -14.29
N ILE A 33 -6.60 -10.00 -15.55
CA ILE A 33 -5.98 -9.22 -16.64
C ILE A 33 -6.72 -7.91 -16.85
N LEU A 34 -8.05 -7.93 -16.87
CA LEU A 34 -8.87 -6.72 -17.01
C LEU A 34 -8.65 -5.76 -15.85
N ALA A 35 -8.72 -6.24 -14.60
CA ALA A 35 -8.47 -5.39 -13.44
C ALA A 35 -7.02 -4.87 -13.39
N ALA A 36 -6.03 -5.71 -13.73
CA ALA A 36 -4.62 -5.32 -13.75
C ALA A 36 -4.32 -4.26 -14.82
N SER A 37 -4.82 -4.46 -16.04
CA SER A 37 -4.63 -3.52 -17.15
C SER A 37 -5.31 -2.18 -16.86
N TRP A 38 -6.56 -2.20 -16.40
CA TRP A 38 -7.24 -0.99 -15.95
C TRP A 38 -6.46 -0.28 -14.84
N PHE A 39 -6.05 -1.01 -13.80
CA PHE A 39 -5.35 -0.42 -12.67
C PHE A 39 -4.02 0.21 -13.08
N PHE A 40 -3.25 -0.48 -13.93
CA PHE A 40 -1.99 0.02 -14.47
C PHE A 40 -2.20 1.31 -15.27
N ILE A 41 -3.10 1.30 -16.26
CA ILE A 41 -3.36 2.47 -17.12
C ILE A 41 -3.85 3.65 -16.27
N ALA A 42 -4.85 3.42 -15.42
CA ALA A 42 -5.44 4.47 -14.58
C ALA A 42 -4.42 5.03 -13.57
N ALA A 43 -3.66 4.17 -12.88
CA ALA A 43 -2.64 4.63 -11.94
C ALA A 43 -1.52 5.42 -12.64
N THR A 44 -1.04 4.95 -13.79
CA THR A 44 -0.05 5.69 -14.60
C THR A 44 -0.58 7.06 -15.01
N LEU A 45 -1.83 7.15 -15.47
CA LEU A 45 -2.47 8.42 -15.83
C LEU A 45 -2.78 9.32 -14.62
N LEU A 46 -2.92 8.79 -13.41
CA LEU A 46 -3.03 9.62 -12.21
C LEU A 46 -1.68 10.19 -11.78
N PHE A 47 -0.57 9.46 -11.98
CA PHE A 47 0.78 9.90 -11.61
C PHE A 47 1.42 10.86 -12.63
N ILE A 48 1.43 10.51 -13.93
CA ILE A 48 1.46 11.54 -14.99
C ILE A 48 0.26 12.47 -14.67
N PHE A 49 0.19 13.76 -14.93
CA PHE A 49 -0.96 14.58 -14.47
C PHE A 49 -1.18 14.69 -12.94
N ALA A 50 -0.27 14.19 -12.08
CA ALA A 50 -0.37 14.31 -10.63
C ALA A 50 -0.68 15.73 -10.13
N GLU A 51 -0.18 16.77 -10.79
CA GLU A 51 -0.51 18.17 -10.50
C GLU A 51 -2.02 18.42 -10.56
N LYS A 52 -2.68 17.98 -11.64
CA LYS A 52 -4.13 18.14 -11.81
C LYS A 52 -4.93 17.15 -10.95
N THR A 53 -4.50 15.89 -10.90
CA THR A 53 -5.28 14.80 -10.29
C THR A 53 -5.05 14.74 -8.78
N LEU A 54 -3.81 14.50 -8.34
CA LEU A 54 -3.45 14.26 -6.94
C LEU A 54 -3.33 15.57 -6.14
N MET A 55 -2.72 16.61 -6.73
CA MET A 55 -2.52 17.92 -6.10
C MET A 55 -3.68 18.88 -6.35
N SER A 56 -4.61 18.55 -7.25
CA SER A 56 -5.82 19.36 -7.51
C SER A 56 -5.54 20.84 -7.78
N ILE A 57 -4.51 21.14 -8.59
CA ILE A 57 -4.04 22.53 -8.82
C ILE A 57 -5.13 23.54 -9.19
N ASP A 58 -6.23 23.10 -9.81
CA ASP A 58 -7.38 23.94 -10.16
C ASP A 58 -8.04 24.65 -8.96
N VAL A 59 -7.80 24.17 -7.73
CA VAL A 59 -8.32 24.74 -6.47
C VAL A 59 -7.42 25.87 -5.93
N PHE A 60 -6.17 25.95 -6.39
CA PHE A 60 -5.18 26.91 -5.92
C PHE A 60 -5.09 28.14 -6.83
N PRO A 61 -4.64 29.30 -6.29
CA PRO A 61 -4.33 30.47 -7.13
C PRO A 61 -3.32 30.13 -8.23
N ASP A 62 -3.45 30.80 -9.37
CA ASP A 62 -2.60 30.62 -10.56
C ASP A 62 -2.53 29.17 -11.10
N LYS A 63 -3.41 28.28 -10.61
CA LYS A 63 -3.43 26.85 -10.93
C LYS A 63 -2.04 26.21 -10.83
N SER A 64 -1.32 26.55 -9.77
CA SER A 64 0.08 26.18 -9.59
C SER A 64 0.29 25.27 -8.38
N PRO A 65 1.18 24.26 -8.46
CA PRO A 65 1.66 23.50 -7.31
C PRO A 65 2.37 24.34 -6.25
N LEU A 66 2.65 25.63 -6.52
CA LEU A 66 3.29 26.55 -5.57
C LEU A 66 2.60 26.60 -4.19
N TYR A 67 1.28 26.49 -4.18
CA TYR A 67 0.47 26.63 -2.96
C TYR A 67 0.10 25.28 -2.29
N PHE A 68 0.42 24.17 -2.94
CA PHE A 68 0.17 22.84 -2.40
C PHE A 68 1.05 22.56 -1.18
N LEU A 69 0.49 22.06 -0.08
CA LEU A 69 1.12 21.92 1.23
C LEU A 69 1.74 23.21 1.78
N ASN A 70 1.31 24.39 1.32
CA ASN A 70 1.66 25.66 1.94
C ASN A 70 0.64 25.98 3.06
N PHE A 71 1.11 26.08 4.30
CA PHE A 71 0.25 26.32 5.46
C PHE A 71 0.45 27.71 6.09
N SER A 72 1.00 28.67 5.33
CA SER A 72 1.33 30.02 5.83
C SER A 72 0.11 30.87 6.16
N THR A 73 -0.94 30.81 5.33
CA THR A 73 -2.19 31.57 5.51
C THR A 73 -3.36 30.67 5.89
N THR A 74 -4.38 31.25 6.52
CA THR A 74 -5.62 30.52 6.87
C THR A 74 -6.30 29.94 5.63
N GLN A 75 -6.39 30.72 4.55
CA GLN A 75 -6.93 30.29 3.27
C GLN A 75 -6.18 29.09 2.69
N PHE A 76 -4.84 29.11 2.66
CA PHE A 76 -4.07 27.98 2.11
C PHE A 76 -4.17 26.73 2.98
N LYS A 77 -4.30 26.88 4.31
CA LYS A 77 -4.60 25.75 5.20
C LYS A 77 -5.92 25.07 4.83
N GLU A 78 -6.99 25.83 4.57
CA GLU A 78 -8.28 25.27 4.16
C GLU A 78 -8.23 24.61 2.77
N LEU A 79 -7.59 25.26 1.78
CA LEU A 79 -7.46 24.68 0.43
C LEU A 79 -6.64 23.38 0.44
N ASN A 80 -5.57 23.34 1.24
CA ASN A 80 -4.77 22.14 1.41
C ASN A 80 -5.52 21.04 2.14
N PHE A 81 -6.28 21.37 3.19
CA PHE A 81 -7.15 20.39 3.86
C PHE A 81 -8.18 19.80 2.89
N THR A 82 -8.86 20.66 2.13
CA THR A 82 -9.86 20.27 1.11
C THR A 82 -9.24 19.32 0.07
N THR A 83 -8.05 19.66 -0.41
CA THR A 83 -7.31 18.87 -1.40
C THR A 83 -6.88 17.52 -0.85
N LEU A 84 -6.34 17.48 0.37
CA LEU A 84 -5.92 16.23 1.04
C LEU A 84 -7.12 15.34 1.37
N LEU A 85 -8.23 15.93 1.81
CA LEU A 85 -9.48 15.22 2.07
C LEU A 85 -9.99 14.57 0.77
N ARG A 86 -10.09 15.34 -0.32
CA ARG A 86 -10.46 14.84 -1.65
C ARG A 86 -9.55 13.70 -2.10
N LEU A 87 -8.23 13.89 -2.00
CA LEU A 87 -7.24 12.87 -2.35
C LEU A 87 -7.46 11.58 -1.55
N SER A 88 -7.68 11.68 -0.23
CA SER A 88 -7.88 10.52 0.64
C SER A 88 -9.14 9.72 0.29
N LEU A 89 -10.27 10.42 0.06
CA LEU A 89 -11.56 9.80 -0.28
C LEU A 89 -11.49 9.12 -1.65
N LEU A 90 -11.00 9.83 -2.67
CA LEU A 90 -10.91 9.29 -4.02
C LEU A 90 -9.86 8.18 -4.15
N MET A 91 -8.72 8.28 -3.45
CA MET A 91 -7.72 7.19 -3.44
C MET A 91 -8.29 5.92 -2.80
N PHE A 92 -9.08 6.05 -1.74
CA PHE A 92 -9.76 4.89 -1.15
C PHE A 92 -10.74 4.27 -2.15
N LEU A 93 -11.63 5.06 -2.74
CA LEU A 93 -12.62 4.59 -3.74
C LEU A 93 -11.96 4.04 -5.01
N PHE A 94 -10.75 4.47 -5.34
CA PHE A 94 -10.00 3.96 -6.49
C PHE A 94 -9.30 2.63 -6.18
N VAL A 95 -8.53 2.55 -5.08
CA VAL A 95 -7.64 1.43 -4.76
C VAL A 95 -8.39 0.29 -4.06
N TYR A 96 -9.32 0.59 -3.15
CA TYR A 96 -9.99 -0.43 -2.35
C TYR A 96 -10.80 -1.43 -3.19
N PRO A 97 -11.69 -1.02 -4.12
CA PRO A 97 -12.47 -1.96 -4.93
C PRO A 97 -11.58 -2.87 -5.78
N LEU A 98 -10.48 -2.34 -6.33
CA LEU A 98 -9.52 -3.16 -7.08
C LEU A 98 -8.82 -4.16 -6.17
N SER A 99 -8.37 -3.74 -4.98
CA SER A 99 -7.76 -4.66 -4.00
C SER A 99 -8.72 -5.80 -3.62
N LYS A 100 -10.03 -5.50 -3.52
CA LYS A 100 -11.10 -6.47 -3.26
C LYS A 100 -11.27 -7.46 -4.39
N ILE A 101 -11.31 -7.00 -5.64
CA ILE A 101 -11.34 -7.88 -6.82
C ILE A 101 -10.18 -8.89 -6.76
N PHE A 102 -8.95 -8.44 -6.48
CA PHE A 102 -7.81 -9.36 -6.37
C PHE A 102 -7.99 -10.37 -5.23
N ALA A 103 -8.39 -9.93 -4.04
CA ALA A 103 -8.60 -10.81 -2.89
C ALA A 103 -9.73 -11.83 -3.13
N ASP A 104 -10.85 -11.38 -3.69
CA ASP A 104 -12.05 -12.18 -3.91
C ASP A 104 -11.85 -13.21 -5.01
N LEU A 105 -11.21 -12.83 -6.13
CA LEU A 105 -10.82 -13.77 -7.18
C LEU A 105 -9.85 -14.83 -6.67
N TYR A 106 -9.08 -14.54 -5.62
CA TYR A 106 -8.24 -15.54 -4.98
C TYR A 106 -9.04 -16.52 -4.13
N LEU A 107 -9.95 -16.00 -3.30
CA LEU A 107 -10.73 -16.82 -2.38
C LEU A 107 -11.78 -17.64 -3.14
N ASN A 108 -12.47 -17.09 -4.13
CA ASN A 108 -13.64 -17.68 -4.78
C ASN A 108 -13.33 -18.23 -6.19
N LYS A 109 -12.14 -18.79 -6.40
CA LYS A 109 -11.73 -19.36 -7.71
C LYS A 109 -12.69 -20.40 -8.26
N GLU A 110 -13.40 -21.14 -7.41
CA GLU A 110 -14.32 -22.22 -7.82
C GLU A 110 -15.62 -21.69 -8.43
N LYS A 111 -16.11 -20.53 -7.96
CA LYS A 111 -17.40 -19.94 -8.34
C LYS A 111 -17.23 -18.58 -9.00
N SER A 112 -16.10 -18.37 -9.66
CA SER A 112 -15.73 -17.09 -10.28
C SER A 112 -16.71 -16.63 -11.37
N HIS A 113 -17.40 -17.55 -12.04
CA HIS A 113 -18.42 -17.23 -13.04
C HIS A 113 -19.64 -16.51 -12.45
N LEU A 114 -19.95 -16.73 -11.17
CA LEU A 114 -21.02 -16.02 -10.44
C LEU A 114 -20.53 -14.67 -9.87
N TYR A 115 -19.23 -14.40 -9.88
CA TYR A 115 -18.65 -13.19 -9.29
C TYR A 115 -18.84 -11.93 -10.15
N TRP A 116 -19.30 -12.08 -11.40
CA TRP A 116 -19.39 -10.98 -12.36
C TRP A 116 -20.14 -9.73 -11.85
N PRO A 117 -21.25 -9.81 -11.06
CA PRO A 117 -21.95 -8.61 -10.62
C PRO A 117 -21.08 -7.76 -9.71
N TRP A 118 -20.38 -8.38 -8.75
CA TRP A 118 -19.46 -7.68 -7.85
C TRP A 118 -18.25 -7.14 -8.58
N PHE A 119 -17.68 -7.92 -9.51
CA PHE A 119 -16.58 -7.45 -10.36
C PHE A 119 -16.97 -6.17 -11.11
N SER A 120 -18.13 -6.16 -11.79
CA SER A 120 -18.60 -5.01 -12.55
C SER A 120 -18.79 -3.78 -11.67
N VAL A 121 -19.45 -3.91 -10.52
CA VAL A 121 -19.69 -2.74 -9.66
C VAL A 121 -18.40 -2.25 -9.00
N TYR A 122 -17.51 -3.14 -8.53
CA TYR A 122 -16.20 -2.71 -8.03
C TYR A 122 -15.37 -2.01 -9.10
N SER A 123 -15.35 -2.51 -10.33
CA SER A 123 -14.68 -1.83 -11.45
C SER A 123 -15.31 -0.46 -11.74
N LEU A 124 -16.64 -0.36 -11.78
CA LEU A 124 -17.34 0.91 -12.01
C LEU A 124 -17.08 1.95 -10.91
N THR A 125 -17.00 1.53 -9.64
CA THR A 125 -16.63 2.44 -8.54
C THR A 125 -15.21 2.98 -8.70
N SER A 126 -14.25 2.12 -9.10
CA SER A 126 -12.87 2.53 -9.39
C SER A 126 -12.78 3.45 -10.60
N ILE A 127 -13.52 3.16 -11.68
CA ILE A 127 -13.62 4.02 -12.89
C ILE A 127 -14.23 5.39 -12.53
N SER A 128 -15.29 5.40 -11.72
CA SER A 128 -15.93 6.65 -11.29
C SER A 128 -14.97 7.50 -10.45
N ALA A 129 -14.23 6.89 -9.51
CA ALA A 129 -13.21 7.58 -8.73
C ALA A 129 -12.10 8.15 -9.62
N PHE A 130 -11.64 7.39 -10.62
CA PHE A 130 -10.68 7.87 -11.62
C PHE A 130 -11.19 9.08 -12.40
N ILE A 131 -12.44 9.06 -12.88
CA ILE A 131 -13.03 10.20 -13.60
C ILE A 131 -13.14 11.42 -12.67
N LEU A 132 -13.55 11.22 -11.41
CA LEU A 132 -13.67 12.29 -10.42
C LEU A 132 -12.31 12.93 -10.07
N PHE A 133 -11.21 12.17 -10.14
CA PHE A 133 -9.86 12.75 -10.00
C PHE A 133 -9.55 13.82 -11.06
N PHE A 134 -10.11 13.73 -12.26
CA PHE A 134 -9.89 14.72 -13.33
C PHE A 134 -10.94 15.81 -13.40
N THR A 135 -12.18 15.51 -13.01
CA THR A 135 -13.35 16.35 -13.29
C THR A 135 -13.89 17.07 -12.06
N TYR A 136 -13.75 16.48 -10.87
CA TYR A 136 -14.37 17.02 -9.66
C TYR A 136 -13.33 17.71 -8.79
N THR A 137 -13.22 19.02 -8.91
CA THR A 137 -12.41 19.90 -8.07
C THR A 137 -13.33 20.97 -7.49
N ASN A 138 -13.30 21.16 -6.17
CA ASN A 138 -14.12 22.16 -5.49
C ASN A 138 -13.33 22.76 -4.32
N ILE A 139 -13.42 24.08 -4.17
CA ILE A 139 -12.81 24.83 -3.08
C ILE A 139 -13.57 24.59 -1.77
N ASN A 140 -14.88 24.32 -1.83
CA ASN A 140 -15.70 24.07 -0.67
C ASN A 140 -15.54 22.64 -0.13
N SER A 141 -15.03 22.53 1.09
CA SER A 141 -14.86 21.24 1.78
C SER A 141 -16.18 20.48 2.00
N ALA A 142 -17.32 21.17 2.18
CA ALA A 142 -18.60 20.51 2.37
C ALA A 142 -19.05 19.70 1.13
N GLU A 143 -18.75 20.21 -0.07
CA GLU A 143 -19.01 19.51 -1.32
C GLU A 143 -18.08 18.29 -1.51
N ILE A 144 -16.83 18.37 -1.04
CA ILE A 144 -15.91 17.22 -1.05
C ILE A 144 -16.39 16.12 -0.11
N ILE A 145 -16.95 16.45 1.05
CA ILE A 145 -17.47 15.46 2.01
C ILE A 145 -18.58 14.60 1.40
N LYS A 146 -19.36 15.10 0.44
CA LYS A 146 -20.40 14.30 -0.24
C LYS A 146 -19.83 13.07 -0.95
N ILE A 147 -18.55 13.06 -1.35
CA ILE A 147 -17.87 11.88 -1.90
C ILE A 147 -17.90 10.71 -0.89
N SER A 148 -17.86 10.99 0.41
CA SER A 148 -17.88 9.95 1.45
C SER A 148 -19.16 9.10 1.44
N PHE A 149 -20.27 9.60 0.89
CA PHE A 149 -21.48 8.80 0.73
C PHE A 149 -21.32 7.63 -0.23
N ALA A 150 -20.33 7.66 -1.13
CA ALA A 150 -20.01 6.53 -1.99
C ALA A 150 -19.54 5.30 -1.20
N PHE A 151 -19.12 5.46 0.06
CA PHE A 151 -18.80 4.33 0.94
C PHE A 151 -20.03 3.53 1.38
N ILE A 152 -21.23 4.11 1.39
CA ILE A 152 -22.47 3.41 1.74
C ILE A 152 -22.81 2.31 0.72
N PRO A 153 -22.97 2.60 -0.59
CA PRO A 153 -23.21 1.55 -1.57
C PRO A 153 -22.02 0.58 -1.66
N LEU A 154 -20.79 1.05 -1.48
CA LEU A 154 -19.62 0.18 -1.44
C LEU A 154 -19.67 -0.84 -0.28
N PHE A 155 -20.09 -0.41 0.91
CA PHE A 155 -20.30 -1.29 2.05
C PHE A 155 -21.43 -2.29 1.80
N ALA A 156 -22.56 -1.84 1.21
CA ALA A 156 -23.67 -2.71 0.86
C ALA A 156 -23.25 -3.81 -0.14
N LEU A 157 -22.41 -3.46 -1.12
CA LEU A 157 -21.82 -4.43 -2.06
C LEU A 157 -20.92 -5.43 -1.37
N ASP A 158 -20.02 -4.96 -0.49
CA ASP A 158 -19.14 -5.83 0.29
C ASP A 158 -19.92 -6.80 1.18
N LEU A 159 -20.97 -6.32 1.84
CA LEU A 159 -21.87 -7.13 2.64
C LEU A 159 -22.59 -8.18 1.78
N SER A 160 -23.13 -7.78 0.63
CA SER A 160 -23.82 -8.69 -0.30
C SER A 160 -22.88 -9.80 -0.78
N TYR A 161 -21.62 -9.48 -1.07
CA TYR A 161 -20.61 -10.46 -1.47
C TYR A 161 -20.26 -11.40 -0.32
N ALA A 162 -20.11 -10.89 0.90
CA ALA A 162 -19.85 -11.75 2.06
C ALA A 162 -21.00 -12.70 2.36
N LEU A 163 -22.25 -12.26 2.23
CA LEU A 163 -23.42 -13.12 2.35
C LEU A 163 -23.41 -14.20 1.28
N PHE A 164 -23.14 -13.85 0.02
CA PHE A 164 -22.99 -14.83 -1.06
C PHE A 164 -21.87 -15.85 -0.77
N SER A 165 -20.70 -15.37 -0.34
CA SER A 165 -19.56 -16.23 0.00
C SER A 165 -19.88 -17.17 1.16
N TYR A 166 -20.52 -16.65 2.21
CA TYR A 166 -21.00 -17.44 3.34
C TYR A 166 -21.97 -18.55 2.89
N LEU A 167 -23.01 -18.20 2.14
CA LEU A 167 -24.01 -19.16 1.68
C LEU A 167 -23.41 -20.25 0.78
N THR A 168 -22.48 -19.87 -0.09
CA THR A 168 -21.88 -20.78 -1.07
C THR A 168 -20.75 -21.65 -0.52
N LYS A 169 -20.11 -21.25 0.58
CA LYS A 169 -18.92 -21.91 1.14
C LYS A 169 -19.05 -22.44 2.56
N ARG A 170 -20.14 -22.16 3.27
CA ARG A 170 -20.37 -22.73 4.62
C ARG A 170 -20.23 -24.25 4.69
N LYS A 171 -20.53 -24.95 3.58
CA LYS A 171 -20.39 -26.41 3.45
C LYS A 171 -19.00 -26.87 3.02
N SER A 172 -18.34 -26.14 2.12
CA SER A 172 -17.02 -26.52 1.59
C SER A 172 -15.86 -26.09 2.48
N ASP A 173 -16.00 -24.99 3.23
CA ASP A 173 -14.98 -24.45 4.14
C ASP A 173 -15.59 -24.01 5.49
N PRO A 174 -16.05 -24.98 6.32
CA PRO A 174 -16.78 -24.69 7.56
C PRO A 174 -15.93 -24.00 8.63
N LEU A 175 -14.61 -24.20 8.65
CA LEU A 175 -13.70 -23.56 9.61
C LEU A 175 -13.67 -22.02 9.49
N VAL A 176 -13.92 -21.51 8.29
CA VAL A 176 -13.86 -20.06 7.99
C VAL A 176 -15.27 -19.50 7.80
N PHE A 177 -16.10 -20.19 7.01
CA PHE A 177 -17.41 -19.71 6.58
C PHE A 177 -18.57 -20.42 7.29
N GLY A 178 -18.31 -21.36 8.20
CA GLY A 178 -19.38 -22.05 8.94
C GLY A 178 -19.94 -21.21 10.10
N ASN A 179 -19.11 -20.35 10.71
CA ASN A 179 -19.50 -19.58 11.88
C ASN A 179 -20.07 -18.19 11.49
N THR A 180 -21.39 -18.02 11.64
CA THR A 180 -22.09 -16.75 11.40
C THR A 180 -21.59 -15.62 12.31
N LYS A 181 -21.17 -15.93 13.54
CA LYS A 181 -20.71 -14.93 14.51
C LYS A 181 -19.51 -14.14 13.97
N ASN A 182 -18.61 -14.80 13.26
CA ASN A 182 -17.42 -14.17 12.68
C ASN A 182 -17.79 -13.16 11.59
N LEU A 183 -18.79 -13.48 10.75
CA LEU A 183 -19.31 -12.56 9.74
C LEU A 183 -20.01 -11.37 10.41
N ILE A 184 -20.87 -11.64 11.41
CA ILE A 184 -21.61 -10.60 12.14
C ILE A 184 -20.66 -9.61 12.82
N ILE A 185 -19.68 -10.09 13.60
CA ILE A 185 -18.69 -9.24 14.29
C ILE A 185 -17.97 -8.34 13.27
N THR A 186 -17.51 -8.92 12.16
CA THR A 186 -16.76 -8.20 11.12
C THR A 186 -17.61 -7.09 10.49
N TYR A 187 -18.83 -7.40 10.06
CA TYR A 187 -19.65 -6.46 9.31
C TYR A 187 -20.36 -5.42 10.20
N ILE A 188 -20.68 -5.75 11.46
CA ILE A 188 -21.13 -4.74 12.43
C ILE A 188 -20.00 -3.75 12.71
N ALA A 189 -18.76 -4.23 12.93
CA ALA A 189 -17.63 -3.34 13.14
C ALA A 189 -17.35 -2.46 11.91
N ARG A 190 -17.44 -3.00 10.68
CA ARG A 190 -17.33 -2.21 9.45
C ARG A 190 -18.47 -1.19 9.28
N ALA A 191 -19.70 -1.55 9.64
CA ALA A 191 -20.83 -0.63 9.64
C ALA A 191 -20.63 0.51 10.65
N LEU A 192 -20.16 0.20 11.85
CA LEU A 192 -19.81 1.20 12.87
C LEU A 192 -18.68 2.12 12.39
N LEU A 193 -17.62 1.59 11.76
CA LEU A 193 -16.57 2.41 11.14
C LEU A 193 -17.16 3.40 10.13
N LEU A 194 -18.02 2.90 9.24
CA LEU A 194 -18.65 3.71 8.20
C LEU A 194 -19.49 4.83 8.81
N ILE A 195 -20.38 4.48 9.74
CA ILE A 195 -21.27 5.44 10.40
C ILE A 195 -20.46 6.48 11.16
N ILE A 196 -19.49 6.06 11.98
CA ILE A 196 -18.63 6.96 12.76
C ILE A 196 -17.82 7.86 11.83
N GLY A 197 -17.20 7.31 10.79
CA GLY A 197 -16.38 8.05 9.84
C GLY A 197 -17.17 9.14 9.10
N ILE A 198 -18.35 8.79 8.56
CA ILE A 198 -19.24 9.75 7.91
C ILE A 198 -19.71 10.79 8.93
N THR A 199 -20.12 10.36 10.13
CA THR A 199 -20.60 11.29 11.18
C THR A 199 -19.51 12.29 11.57
N ILE A 200 -18.26 11.86 11.73
CA ILE A 200 -17.14 12.76 12.04
C ILE A 200 -16.96 13.80 10.95
N LEU A 201 -16.96 13.40 9.68
CA LEU A 201 -16.82 14.35 8.56
C LEU A 201 -17.96 15.37 8.54
N PHE A 202 -19.20 14.91 8.76
CA PHE A 202 -20.36 15.81 8.79
C PHE A 202 -20.41 16.70 10.04
N MET A 203 -19.99 16.20 11.20
CA MET A 203 -19.86 17.02 12.41
C MET A 203 -18.85 18.13 12.17
N TRP A 204 -17.71 17.79 11.55
CA TRP A 204 -16.68 18.76 11.17
C TRP A 204 -17.21 19.83 10.21
N ALA A 205 -18.02 19.45 9.23
CA ALA A 205 -18.65 20.39 8.30
C ALA A 205 -19.66 21.32 8.99
N LYS A 206 -20.49 20.75 9.87
CA LYS A 206 -21.61 21.49 10.49
C LYS A 206 -21.14 22.43 11.60
N SER A 207 -19.96 22.20 12.18
CA SER A 207 -19.42 22.96 13.31
C SER A 207 -18.71 24.26 12.94
N SER A 208 -18.77 24.69 11.68
CA SER A 208 -18.21 25.97 11.24
C SER A 208 -19.06 27.14 11.77
N TYR A 209 -18.41 28.16 12.35
CA TYR A 209 -19.08 29.36 12.89
C TYR A 209 -19.51 30.34 11.80
N SER A 210 -18.91 30.27 10.60
CA SER A 210 -19.28 31.07 9.44
C SER A 210 -19.81 30.16 8.34
N GLN A 211 -21.12 30.22 8.08
CA GLN A 211 -21.75 29.59 6.92
C GLN A 211 -22.03 30.60 5.80
N ASN A 212 -21.35 31.75 5.81
CA ASN A 212 -21.60 32.80 4.83
C ASN A 212 -21.07 32.38 3.45
N ASP A 213 -21.89 32.61 2.42
CA ASP A 213 -21.61 32.37 1.00
C ASP A 213 -21.27 30.93 0.60
N GLY A 214 -21.79 29.94 1.34
CA GLY A 214 -21.69 28.54 0.97
C GLY A 214 -20.27 27.95 1.07
N TYR A 215 -19.30 28.70 1.61
CA TYR A 215 -17.95 28.21 1.92
C TYR A 215 -17.90 27.75 3.37
N VAL A 216 -17.50 26.49 3.61
CA VAL A 216 -17.41 25.92 4.96
C VAL A 216 -15.94 25.84 5.38
N GLU A 217 -15.56 26.64 6.38
CA GLU A 217 -14.25 26.58 7.02
C GLU A 217 -14.17 25.36 7.96
N MET A 218 -13.24 24.45 7.68
CA MET A 218 -13.06 23.20 8.44
C MET A 218 -12.02 23.36 9.55
N LEU A 219 -10.98 24.16 9.32
CA LEU A 219 -9.89 24.33 10.29
C LEU A 219 -10.05 25.61 11.11
N HIS A 220 -10.36 26.72 10.47
CA HIS A 220 -10.54 28.01 11.14
C HIS A 220 -12.01 28.17 11.53
N ASN A 221 -12.23 28.88 12.63
CA ASN A 221 -13.56 29.17 13.14
C ASN A 221 -14.47 27.92 13.14
N ASN A 222 -13.97 26.81 13.68
CA ASN A 222 -14.68 25.55 13.68
C ASN A 222 -14.62 24.91 15.07
N TYR A 223 -15.78 24.80 15.71
CA TYR A 223 -15.88 24.28 17.09
C TYR A 223 -15.31 22.86 17.21
N PHE A 224 -15.53 22.00 16.21
CA PHE A 224 -15.05 20.63 16.24
C PHE A 224 -13.53 20.56 16.09
N ASN A 225 -12.94 21.39 15.20
CA ASN A 225 -11.49 21.47 15.08
C ASN A 225 -10.84 22.03 16.35
N ASP A 226 -11.43 23.07 16.94
CA ASP A 226 -10.94 23.65 18.20
C ASP A 226 -11.03 22.62 19.34
N TRP A 227 -12.13 21.86 19.44
CA TRP A 227 -12.26 20.76 20.39
C TRP A 227 -11.18 19.70 20.18
N PHE A 228 -10.97 19.26 18.93
CA PHE A 228 -9.96 18.26 18.60
C PHE A 228 -8.53 18.74 18.93
N ARG A 229 -8.20 19.98 18.56
CA ARG A 229 -6.90 20.61 18.88
C ARG A 229 -6.70 20.69 20.40
N ASN A 230 -7.73 21.10 21.13
CA ASN A 230 -7.68 21.21 22.59
C ASN A 230 -7.42 19.88 23.30
N LEU A 231 -7.79 18.73 22.71
CA LEU A 231 -7.46 17.41 23.28
C LEU A 231 -5.95 17.15 23.34
N PHE A 232 -5.18 17.70 22.41
CA PHE A 232 -3.73 17.46 22.33
C PHE A 232 -2.90 18.62 22.89
N GLU A 233 -3.35 19.87 22.73
CA GLU A 233 -2.61 21.05 23.17
C GLU A 233 -2.80 21.35 24.66
N ILE A 234 -4.03 21.22 25.16
CA ILE A 234 -4.33 21.55 26.56
C ILE A 234 -3.96 20.36 27.44
N LYS A 235 -2.91 20.54 28.26
CA LYS A 235 -2.39 19.55 29.21
C LYS A 235 -3.35 19.34 30.39
N LYS A 236 -4.49 18.68 30.16
CA LYS A 236 -5.46 18.26 31.20
C LYS A 236 -5.51 16.72 31.32
N PRO A 237 -5.59 16.15 32.54
CA PRO A 237 -5.72 14.71 32.73
C PRO A 237 -6.92 14.09 31.99
N THR A 238 -8.04 14.82 31.92
CA THR A 238 -9.24 14.41 31.17
C THR A 238 -8.97 14.27 29.68
N ASN A 239 -8.18 15.18 29.10
CA ASN A 239 -7.84 15.17 27.69
C ASN A 239 -6.91 13.99 27.35
N LEU A 240 -5.96 13.68 28.24
CA LEU A 240 -5.10 12.50 28.10
C LEU A 240 -5.92 11.22 28.14
N LEU A 241 -6.82 11.07 29.12
CA LEU A 241 -7.68 9.90 29.25
C LEU A 241 -8.59 9.73 28.04
N LEU A 242 -9.17 10.83 27.54
CA LEU A 242 -10.02 10.83 26.36
C LEU A 242 -9.23 10.47 25.09
N SER A 243 -8.01 10.98 24.94
CA SER A 243 -7.11 10.62 23.83
C SER A 243 -6.75 9.13 23.82
N ILE A 244 -6.43 8.56 24.98
CA ILE A 244 -6.17 7.11 25.12
C ILE A 244 -7.43 6.31 24.81
N ALA A 245 -8.60 6.73 25.34
CA ALA A 245 -9.86 6.06 25.10
C ALA A 245 -10.24 6.06 23.61
N ILE A 246 -10.09 7.19 22.91
CA ILE A 246 -10.28 7.26 21.45
C ILE A 246 -9.33 6.31 20.74
N PHE A 247 -8.05 6.32 21.09
CA PHE A 247 -7.06 5.48 20.42
C PHE A 247 -7.35 3.99 20.60
N VAL A 248 -7.70 3.56 21.82
CA VAL A 248 -8.08 2.17 22.12
C VAL A 248 -9.38 1.81 21.40
N ALA A 249 -10.39 2.67 21.43
CA ALA A 249 -11.67 2.44 20.77
C ALA A 249 -11.48 2.27 19.26
N VAL A 250 -10.77 3.18 18.59
CA VAL A 250 -10.48 3.10 17.15
C VAL A 250 -9.66 1.83 16.83
N SER A 251 -8.66 1.50 17.65
CA SER A 251 -7.83 0.29 17.46
C SER A 251 -8.64 -0.99 17.57
N LEU A 252 -9.50 -1.12 18.59
CA LEU A 252 -10.39 -2.27 18.76
C LEU A 252 -11.38 -2.37 17.60
N LEU A 253 -11.94 -1.24 17.18
CA LEU A 253 -12.94 -1.21 16.12
C LEU A 253 -12.31 -1.61 14.77
N LEU A 254 -11.08 -1.14 14.47
CA LEU A 254 -10.29 -1.61 13.33
C LEU A 254 -9.95 -3.10 13.41
N PHE A 255 -9.58 -3.59 14.60
CA PHE A 255 -9.29 -5.01 14.83
C PHE A 255 -10.50 -5.89 14.52
N PHE A 256 -11.68 -5.54 15.04
CA PHE A 256 -12.92 -6.28 14.78
C PHE A 256 -13.41 -6.14 13.33
N ALA A 257 -13.20 -4.99 12.69
CA ALA A 257 -13.51 -4.80 11.26
C ALA A 257 -12.67 -5.69 10.32
N LEU A 258 -11.54 -6.22 10.81
CA LEU A 258 -10.65 -7.14 10.12
C LEU A 258 -10.66 -8.55 10.73
N TRP A 259 -11.67 -8.87 11.56
CA TRP A 259 -11.75 -10.15 12.29
C TRP A 259 -11.77 -11.37 11.36
N ASP A 260 -12.47 -11.27 10.22
CA ASP A 260 -12.43 -12.27 9.14
C ASP A 260 -11.00 -12.58 8.68
N LYS A 261 -10.16 -11.56 8.50
CA LYS A 261 -8.75 -11.71 8.11
C LYS A 261 -7.91 -12.32 9.23
N VAL A 262 -8.18 -11.96 10.48
CA VAL A 262 -7.50 -12.54 11.65
C VAL A 262 -7.75 -14.05 11.71
N ILE A 263 -9.00 -14.49 11.54
CA ILE A 263 -9.35 -15.91 11.52
C ILE A 263 -8.70 -16.63 10.34
N LEU A 264 -8.68 -16.01 9.16
CA LEU A 264 -7.98 -16.56 7.98
C LEU A 264 -6.46 -16.70 8.22
N ALA A 265 -5.86 -15.78 8.98
CA ALA A 265 -4.46 -15.84 9.34
C ALA A 265 -4.14 -16.94 10.37
N ILE A 266 -5.01 -17.12 11.37
CA ILE A 266 -4.91 -18.16 12.42
C ILE A 266 -5.13 -19.55 11.83
N SER A 267 -6.12 -19.70 10.95
CA SER A 267 -6.43 -20.96 10.26
C SER A 267 -5.43 -21.33 9.15
N ASN A 268 -4.36 -20.55 8.95
CA ASN A 268 -3.35 -20.72 7.89
C ASN A 268 -3.91 -20.78 6.46
N LYS A 269 -5.15 -20.29 6.25
CA LYS A 269 -5.79 -20.21 4.92
C LYS A 269 -5.20 -19.11 4.04
N TYR A 270 -4.57 -18.09 4.64
CA TYR A 270 -3.64 -17.21 3.91
C TYR A 270 -2.37 -17.96 3.56
N ASP A 271 -2.47 -18.72 2.49
CA ASP A 271 -1.40 -19.47 1.90
C ASP A 271 -0.45 -18.57 1.09
N GLN A 272 0.59 -19.20 0.54
CA GLN A 272 1.57 -18.51 -0.30
C GLN A 272 0.92 -17.88 -1.54
N GLY A 273 -0.15 -18.48 -2.06
CA GLY A 273 -0.86 -17.98 -3.24
C GLY A 273 -1.55 -16.63 -2.99
N TYR A 274 -2.14 -16.45 -1.80
CA TYR A 274 -2.75 -15.17 -1.43
C TYR A 274 -1.73 -14.03 -1.43
N PHE A 275 -0.58 -14.22 -0.80
CA PHE A 275 0.47 -13.19 -0.73
C PHE A 275 1.18 -12.96 -2.08
N LYS A 276 1.28 -13.97 -2.94
CA LYS A 276 1.74 -13.79 -4.34
C LYS A 276 0.75 -12.94 -5.14
N ASN A 277 -0.55 -13.09 -4.89
CA ASN A 277 -1.58 -12.28 -5.56
C ASN A 277 -1.58 -10.82 -5.05
N ALA A 278 -1.39 -10.60 -3.75
CA ALA A 278 -1.17 -9.28 -3.19
C ALA A 278 0.11 -8.62 -3.74
N LEU A 279 1.18 -9.42 -3.94
CA LEU A 279 2.41 -8.93 -4.55
C LEU A 279 2.20 -8.47 -5.98
N LEU A 280 1.44 -9.23 -6.78
CA LEU A 280 1.11 -8.83 -8.15
C LEU A 280 0.35 -7.49 -8.17
N PHE A 281 -0.61 -7.29 -7.25
CA PHE A 281 -1.29 -6.00 -7.09
C PHE A 281 -0.32 -4.85 -6.80
N ASN A 282 0.59 -5.05 -5.84
CA ASN A 282 1.59 -4.04 -5.48
C ASN A 282 2.60 -3.76 -6.61
N VAL A 283 3.01 -4.79 -7.36
CA VAL A 283 3.93 -4.64 -8.51
C VAL A 283 3.29 -3.82 -9.63
N ILE A 284 1.97 -3.90 -9.84
CA ILE A 284 1.27 -3.05 -10.82
C ILE A 284 1.41 -1.56 -10.46
N ILE A 285 1.23 -1.21 -9.18
CA ILE A 285 1.42 0.16 -8.70
C ILE A 285 2.88 0.58 -8.85
N LEU A 286 3.81 -0.31 -8.47
CA LEU A 286 5.25 -0.06 -8.61
C LEU A 286 5.63 0.21 -10.08
N ALA A 287 5.14 -0.59 -11.02
CA ALA A 287 5.38 -0.36 -12.44
C ALA A 287 4.81 0.99 -12.91
N SER A 288 3.60 1.33 -12.45
CA SER A 288 2.94 2.59 -12.79
C SER A 288 3.73 3.81 -12.31
N ILE A 289 4.22 3.77 -11.06
CA ILE A 289 4.98 4.88 -10.46
C ILE A 289 6.40 4.97 -11.01
N VAL A 290 7.03 3.85 -11.39
CA VAL A 290 8.32 3.83 -12.08
C VAL A 290 8.20 4.49 -13.46
N ILE A 291 7.09 4.28 -14.19
CA ILE A 291 6.85 4.99 -15.46
C ILE A 291 6.75 6.50 -15.24
N TRP A 292 6.11 6.93 -14.16
CA TRP A 292 6.05 8.34 -13.81
C TRP A 292 7.43 8.95 -13.54
N MET A 293 8.40 8.18 -13.01
CA MET A 293 9.77 8.67 -12.80
C MET A 293 10.44 9.17 -14.09
N PHE A 294 10.14 8.57 -15.25
CA PHE A 294 10.69 9.07 -16.52
C PHE A 294 10.24 10.50 -16.82
N ARG A 295 8.99 10.86 -16.52
CA ARG A 295 8.53 12.26 -16.62
C ARG A 295 9.25 13.15 -15.62
N LEU A 296 9.49 12.67 -14.40
CA LEU A 296 10.13 13.45 -13.35
C LEU A 296 11.58 13.81 -13.68
N PHE A 297 12.32 12.95 -14.40
CA PHE A 297 13.67 13.26 -14.87
C PHE A 297 13.71 14.45 -15.83
N SER A 298 12.66 14.66 -16.62
CA SER A 298 12.56 15.81 -17.52
C SER A 298 12.30 17.13 -16.79
N ILE A 299 11.85 17.08 -15.53
CA ILE A 299 11.49 18.28 -14.75
C ILE A 299 12.73 18.85 -14.08
N SER A 300 13.13 20.05 -14.51
CA SER A 300 14.27 20.76 -13.93
C SER A 300 13.89 21.65 -12.74
N ALA A 301 14.12 21.17 -11.52
CA ALA A 301 14.20 22.04 -10.34
C ALA A 301 15.64 22.54 -10.14
N ASN A 302 15.86 23.85 -10.12
CA ASN A 302 17.13 24.44 -9.71
C ASN A 302 17.08 24.75 -8.21
N LYS A 303 18.16 24.46 -7.47
CA LYS A 303 18.27 24.90 -6.07
C LYS A 303 18.46 26.42 -6.09
N ILE A 304 17.41 27.13 -5.67
CA ILE A 304 17.44 28.56 -5.41
C ILE A 304 17.93 28.73 -3.97
N SER A 305 18.96 29.56 -3.74
CA SER A 305 19.45 29.85 -2.38
C SER A 305 18.32 30.39 -1.49
N TYR A 306 18.27 29.92 -0.25
CA TYR A 306 17.30 30.36 0.76
C TYR A 306 17.45 31.85 1.12
N LEU A 307 18.63 32.44 0.89
CA LEU A 307 18.95 33.83 1.23
C LEU A 307 18.91 34.78 0.02
N ASP A 308 19.14 34.28 -1.19
CA ASP A 308 19.10 35.10 -2.42
C ASP A 308 18.56 34.28 -3.60
N PRO A 309 17.37 34.61 -4.13
CA PRO A 309 16.78 33.88 -5.23
C PRO A 309 17.56 33.95 -6.56
N LYS A 310 18.62 34.78 -6.63
CA LYS A 310 19.52 34.88 -7.80
C LYS A 310 20.72 33.93 -7.74
N LEU A 311 21.04 33.35 -6.57
CA LEU A 311 22.14 32.41 -6.41
C LEU A 311 21.66 30.98 -6.72
N ILE A 312 22.08 30.46 -7.87
CA ILE A 312 21.85 29.08 -8.31
C ILE A 312 23.09 28.26 -7.95
N TYR A 313 22.96 27.34 -7.00
CA TYR A 313 24.06 26.41 -6.70
C TYR A 313 24.17 25.35 -7.81
N PRO A 314 25.37 25.09 -8.34
CA PRO A 314 25.58 24.01 -9.30
C PRO A 314 25.21 22.67 -8.65
N ILE A 315 24.59 21.79 -9.44
CA ILE A 315 24.24 20.43 -8.99
C ILE A 315 25.55 19.66 -8.77
N ASN A 316 25.81 19.24 -7.53
CA ASN A 316 26.86 18.28 -7.26
C ASN A 316 26.41 16.90 -7.76
N TRP A 317 27.03 16.43 -8.85
CA TRP A 317 26.73 15.13 -9.45
C TRP A 317 27.53 13.97 -8.84
N ALA A 318 28.52 14.24 -7.97
CA ALA A 318 29.33 13.20 -7.33
C ALA A 318 28.48 12.12 -6.61
N PRO A 319 27.35 12.45 -5.94
CA PRO A 319 26.52 11.46 -5.27
C PRO A 319 25.79 10.50 -6.24
N VAL A 320 25.79 10.75 -7.56
CA VAL A 320 25.33 9.75 -8.53
C VAL A 320 26.18 8.48 -8.48
N ALA A 321 27.46 8.56 -8.08
CA ALA A 321 28.32 7.37 -7.93
C ALA A 321 27.72 6.31 -6.98
N PHE A 322 26.82 6.69 -6.05
CA PHE A 322 26.11 5.73 -5.19
C PHE A 322 25.23 4.74 -5.99
N MET A 323 24.88 5.03 -7.25
CA MET A 323 24.17 4.09 -8.14
C MET A 323 24.95 2.81 -8.44
N ILE A 324 26.28 2.84 -8.29
CA ILE A 324 27.15 1.68 -8.53
C ILE A 324 26.82 0.55 -7.55
N VAL A 325 26.49 0.86 -6.29
CA VAL A 325 26.22 -0.17 -5.28
C VAL A 325 24.94 -0.98 -5.57
N PRO A 326 23.78 -0.37 -5.91
CA PRO A 326 22.62 -1.10 -6.43
C PRO A 326 22.96 -2.03 -7.59
N ILE A 327 23.76 -1.55 -8.56
CA ILE A 327 24.17 -2.36 -9.71
C ILE A 327 25.01 -3.55 -9.25
N LEU A 328 26.03 -3.33 -8.40
CA LEU A 328 26.90 -4.38 -7.87
C LEU A 328 26.14 -5.41 -7.04
N THR A 329 25.20 -4.98 -6.19
CA THR A 329 24.37 -5.91 -5.41
C THR A 329 23.49 -6.77 -6.32
N CYS A 330 22.92 -6.18 -7.36
CA CYS A 330 22.14 -6.89 -8.37
C CYS A 330 23.00 -7.89 -9.15
N THR A 331 24.15 -7.49 -9.69
CA THR A 331 25.04 -8.40 -10.42
C THR A 331 25.54 -9.53 -9.53
N LEU A 332 25.93 -9.22 -8.28
CA LEU A 332 26.33 -10.23 -7.30
C LEU A 332 25.19 -11.21 -7.01
N TYR A 333 23.94 -10.74 -6.88
CA TYR A 333 22.80 -11.64 -6.72
C TYR A 333 22.65 -12.60 -7.90
N PHE A 334 22.76 -12.10 -9.13
CA PHE A 334 22.70 -12.93 -10.34
C PHE A 334 23.83 -13.96 -10.38
N ILE A 335 25.06 -13.55 -10.06
CA ILE A 335 26.22 -14.44 -9.98
C ILE A 335 25.98 -15.56 -8.96
N LEU A 336 25.60 -15.23 -7.73
CA LEU A 336 25.29 -16.21 -6.69
C LEU A 336 24.15 -17.17 -7.09
N THR A 337 23.22 -16.67 -7.92
CA THR A 337 22.04 -17.42 -8.34
C THR A 337 22.33 -18.38 -9.50
N PHE A 338 23.15 -17.99 -10.47
CA PHE A 338 23.37 -18.75 -11.72
C PHE A 338 24.70 -19.50 -11.79
N VAL A 339 25.74 -19.06 -11.08
CA VAL A 339 27.05 -19.74 -11.11
C VAL A 339 26.96 -21.07 -10.37
N ARG A 340 27.07 -22.18 -11.12
CA ARG A 340 26.91 -23.56 -10.61
C ARG A 340 27.77 -23.86 -9.38
N LYS A 341 28.98 -23.30 -9.30
CA LYS A 341 29.93 -23.53 -8.19
C LYS A 341 29.48 -22.91 -6.86
N ILE A 342 28.66 -21.85 -6.90
CA ILE A 342 28.26 -21.05 -5.73
C ILE A 342 26.75 -21.19 -5.43
N ASN A 343 25.97 -21.64 -6.41
CA ASN A 343 24.53 -21.78 -6.30
C ASN A 343 24.14 -22.73 -5.15
N THR A 344 23.37 -22.21 -4.18
CA THR A 344 22.85 -23.02 -3.09
C THR A 344 21.43 -23.53 -3.40
N LYS A 345 21.19 -24.82 -3.13
CA LYS A 345 19.84 -25.42 -3.23
C LYS A 345 18.96 -25.07 -2.03
N SER A 346 19.53 -24.52 -0.96
CA SER A 346 18.79 -24.21 0.27
C SER A 346 17.96 -22.94 0.11
N LEU A 347 16.64 -23.08 0.24
CA LEU A 347 15.70 -21.95 0.18
C LEU A 347 15.99 -20.91 1.28
N ILE A 348 16.34 -21.35 2.50
CA ILE A 348 16.61 -20.45 3.62
C ILE A 348 17.85 -19.60 3.32
N VAL A 349 18.92 -20.23 2.82
CA VAL A 349 20.16 -19.52 2.46
C VAL A 349 19.91 -18.54 1.31
N ASN A 350 19.18 -18.95 0.26
CA ASN A 350 18.81 -18.04 -0.83
C ASN A 350 17.96 -16.85 -0.35
N THR A 351 17.13 -17.04 0.69
CA THR A 351 16.35 -15.97 1.30
C THR A 351 17.23 -15.01 2.10
N ILE A 352 18.22 -15.54 2.83
CA ILE A 352 19.19 -14.72 3.58
C ILE A 352 20.01 -13.87 2.62
N ILE A 353 20.52 -14.46 1.54
CA ILE A 353 21.28 -13.76 0.49
C ILE A 353 20.43 -12.61 -0.08
N LEU A 354 19.17 -12.87 -0.44
CA LEU A 354 18.26 -11.82 -0.91
C LEU A 354 18.10 -10.71 0.14
N SER A 355 17.75 -11.05 1.38
CA SER A 355 17.52 -10.05 2.43
C SER A 355 18.77 -9.23 2.72
N LEU A 356 19.96 -9.84 2.69
CA LEU A 356 21.23 -9.16 2.91
C LEU A 356 21.50 -8.13 1.80
N LEU A 357 21.29 -8.51 0.54
CA LEU A 357 21.51 -7.61 -0.59
C LEU A 357 20.45 -6.51 -0.65
N CYS A 358 19.22 -6.77 -0.23
CA CYS A 358 18.21 -5.73 -0.02
C CYS A 358 18.64 -4.73 1.07
N VAL A 359 19.24 -5.19 2.17
CA VAL A 359 19.78 -4.31 3.23
C VAL A 359 20.92 -3.45 2.70
N ILE A 360 21.87 -4.02 1.96
CA ILE A 360 22.98 -3.25 1.39
C ILE A 360 22.44 -2.20 0.40
N ASN A 361 21.54 -2.58 -0.50
CA ASN A 361 20.97 -1.69 -1.50
C ASN A 361 20.12 -0.56 -0.90
N SER A 362 19.33 -0.85 0.14
CA SER A 362 18.54 0.19 0.84
C SER A 362 19.41 1.07 1.75
N GLY A 363 20.44 0.49 2.38
CA GLY A 363 21.38 1.19 3.25
C GLY A 363 22.23 2.20 2.50
N THR A 364 22.62 1.91 1.25
CA THR A 364 23.37 2.88 0.43
C THR A 364 22.53 4.06 0.02
N PHE A 365 21.27 3.84 -0.36
CA PHE A 365 20.35 4.94 -0.67
C PHE A 365 20.08 5.81 0.57
N MET A 366 19.82 5.18 1.73
CA MET A 366 19.64 5.87 3.00
C MET A 366 20.89 6.70 3.37
N PHE A 367 22.09 6.13 3.24
CA PHE A 367 23.31 6.88 3.53
C PHE A 367 23.49 8.08 2.59
N MET A 368 23.20 7.91 1.30
CA MET A 368 23.29 9.00 0.33
C MET A 368 22.30 10.14 0.65
N ILE A 369 21.02 9.84 0.90
CA ILE A 369 20.00 10.87 1.12
C ILE A 369 20.15 11.61 2.47
N LEU A 370 20.82 11.00 3.44
CA LEU A 370 21.19 11.65 4.71
C LEU A 370 22.37 12.62 4.53
N ASN A 371 23.25 12.39 3.56
CA ASN A 371 24.46 13.19 3.35
C ASN A 371 24.36 14.19 2.18
N ASP A 372 23.49 13.93 1.20
CA ASP A 372 23.23 14.82 0.07
C ASP A 372 21.74 15.16 -0.05
N VAL A 373 21.48 16.45 -0.28
CA VAL A 373 20.14 17.05 -0.27
C VAL A 373 19.67 17.36 -1.70
N ASN A 374 20.34 16.88 -2.75
CA ASN A 374 19.88 17.14 -4.11
C ASN A 374 18.78 16.17 -4.54
N THR A 375 17.56 16.67 -4.66
CA THR A 375 16.38 15.86 -4.99
C THR A 375 16.47 15.16 -6.35
N LYS A 376 17.09 15.80 -7.37
CA LYS A 376 17.28 15.17 -8.68
C LYS A 376 18.23 13.99 -8.62
N VAL A 377 19.37 14.17 -7.96
CA VAL A 377 20.37 13.12 -7.78
C VAL A 377 19.78 11.98 -6.95
N ALA A 378 19.06 12.32 -5.87
CA ALA A 378 18.35 11.34 -5.08
C ALA A 378 17.31 10.55 -5.89
N LEU A 379 16.59 11.19 -6.81
CA LEU A 379 15.61 10.53 -7.67
C LEU A 379 16.27 9.52 -8.63
N VAL A 380 17.44 9.87 -9.20
CA VAL A 380 18.22 8.97 -10.07
C VAL A 380 18.73 7.75 -9.30
N VAL A 381 19.36 7.97 -8.13
CA VAL A 381 19.88 6.86 -7.33
C VAL A 381 18.74 6.00 -6.81
N MET A 382 17.62 6.59 -6.37
CA MET A 382 16.41 5.86 -5.97
C MET A 382 15.87 4.97 -7.09
N PHE A 383 15.79 5.49 -8.32
CA PHE A 383 15.34 4.71 -9.48
C PHE A 383 16.19 3.46 -9.64
N MET A 384 17.51 3.61 -9.61
CA MET A 384 18.45 2.48 -9.73
C MET A 384 18.32 1.51 -8.56
N THR A 385 18.21 2.01 -7.32
CA THR A 385 17.98 1.19 -6.11
C THR A 385 16.72 0.34 -6.26
N VAL A 386 15.58 0.94 -6.62
CA VAL A 386 14.30 0.23 -6.76
C VAL A 386 14.31 -0.71 -7.96
N PHE A 387 14.87 -0.31 -9.09
CA PHE A 387 14.97 -1.14 -10.28
C PHE A 387 15.80 -2.41 -10.01
N CYS A 388 17.01 -2.27 -9.47
CA CYS A 388 17.86 -3.39 -9.07
C CYS A 388 17.17 -4.29 -8.03
N MET A 389 16.50 -3.70 -7.04
CA MET A 389 15.75 -4.45 -6.04
C MET A 389 14.60 -5.26 -6.64
N SER A 390 13.85 -4.67 -7.58
CA SER A 390 12.74 -5.32 -8.25
C SER A 390 13.21 -6.51 -9.10
N LEU A 391 14.36 -6.40 -9.78
CA LEU A 391 14.98 -7.49 -10.53
C LEU A 391 15.41 -8.63 -9.61
N MET A 392 16.07 -8.32 -8.49
CA MET A 392 16.46 -9.33 -7.50
C MET A 392 15.25 -10.09 -6.95
N ILE A 393 14.19 -9.37 -6.56
CA ILE A 393 12.94 -9.96 -6.05
C ILE A 393 12.26 -10.81 -7.14
N GLY A 394 12.18 -10.30 -8.37
CA GLY A 394 11.57 -10.99 -9.50
C GLY A 394 12.25 -12.33 -9.80
N LEU A 395 13.59 -12.33 -9.86
CA LEU A 395 14.37 -13.55 -10.03
C LEU A 395 14.23 -14.52 -8.86
N TYR A 396 14.23 -14.02 -7.63
CA TYR A 396 14.05 -14.85 -6.44
C TYR A 396 12.74 -15.64 -6.51
N ILE A 397 11.64 -14.97 -6.88
CA ILE A 397 10.31 -15.62 -6.99
C ILE A 397 10.26 -16.56 -8.18
N TYR A 398 10.86 -16.19 -9.32
CA TYR A 398 10.91 -17.04 -10.51
C TYR A 398 11.64 -18.37 -10.23
N LYS A 399 12.79 -18.32 -9.54
CA LYS A 399 13.59 -19.51 -9.24
C LYS A 399 13.00 -20.36 -8.12
N ASN A 400 12.36 -19.74 -7.12
CA ASN A 400 11.86 -20.44 -5.95
C ASN A 400 10.33 -20.61 -6.02
N PHE A 401 9.86 -21.78 -6.46
CA PHE A 401 8.42 -22.04 -6.55
C PHE A 401 7.70 -21.99 -5.19
N SER A 402 8.35 -22.44 -4.11
CA SER A 402 7.80 -22.59 -2.75
C SER A 402 8.32 -21.53 -1.76
N VAL A 403 8.19 -20.23 -2.09
CA VAL A 403 8.55 -19.13 -1.19
C VAL A 403 7.68 -19.16 0.07
N SER A 404 8.31 -19.06 1.24
CA SER A 404 7.58 -19.07 2.51
C SER A 404 6.68 -17.84 2.69
N ARG A 405 5.58 -18.00 3.45
CA ARG A 405 4.63 -16.93 3.76
C ARG A 405 5.31 -15.69 4.36
N LEU A 406 6.17 -15.88 5.36
CA LEU A 406 6.88 -14.79 6.03
C LEU A 406 7.73 -13.98 5.05
N THR A 407 8.46 -14.66 4.15
CA THR A 407 9.23 -14.02 3.09
C THR A 407 8.35 -13.19 2.17
N LEU A 408 7.18 -13.71 1.75
CA LEU A 408 6.25 -12.97 0.89
C LEU A 408 5.65 -11.75 1.58
N ILE A 409 5.41 -11.80 2.91
CA ILE A 409 4.96 -10.64 3.69
C ILE A 409 6.02 -9.53 3.64
N PHE A 410 7.28 -9.85 3.94
CA PHE A 410 8.37 -8.87 3.88
C PHE A 410 8.60 -8.32 2.48
N ILE A 411 8.58 -9.17 1.45
CA ILE A 411 8.69 -8.71 0.05
C ILE A 411 7.55 -7.73 -0.30
N ASN A 412 6.30 -8.03 0.09
CA ASN A 412 5.18 -7.12 -0.10
C ASN A 412 5.40 -5.77 0.60
N LEU A 413 5.83 -5.78 1.86
CA LEU A 413 6.11 -4.57 2.63
C LEU A 413 7.23 -3.73 2.02
N LEU A 414 8.29 -4.37 1.51
CA LEU A 414 9.38 -3.70 0.82
C LEU A 414 8.90 -3.02 -0.48
N VAL A 415 8.08 -3.71 -1.29
CA VAL A 415 7.49 -3.11 -2.50
C VAL A 415 6.59 -1.92 -2.16
N ILE A 416 5.73 -2.03 -1.14
CA ILE A 416 4.88 -0.92 -0.68
C ILE A 416 5.74 0.27 -0.23
N SER A 417 6.79 0.01 0.55
CA SER A 417 7.70 1.04 1.01
C SER A 417 8.45 1.72 -0.15
N SER A 418 8.86 0.98 -1.19
CA SER A 418 9.43 1.56 -2.41
C SER A 418 8.44 2.46 -3.15
N ILE A 419 7.16 2.07 -3.25
CA ILE A 419 6.10 2.91 -3.86
C ILE A 419 5.97 4.24 -3.11
N LEU A 420 5.88 4.19 -1.77
CA LEU A 420 5.75 5.40 -0.95
C LEU A 420 6.96 6.32 -1.08
N MET A 421 8.17 5.75 -1.08
CA MET A 421 9.41 6.51 -1.23
C MET A 421 9.48 7.22 -2.58
N ILE A 422 9.12 6.53 -3.67
CA ILE A 422 9.04 7.15 -5.01
C ILE A 422 7.96 8.24 -5.05
N ALA A 423 6.79 7.98 -4.45
CA ALA A 423 5.69 8.96 -4.41
C ALA A 423 6.11 10.26 -3.74
N VAL A 424 6.78 10.18 -2.58
CA VAL A 424 7.21 11.34 -1.80
C VAL A 424 8.31 12.11 -2.50
N LEU A 425 9.35 11.43 -2.99
CA LEU A 425 10.45 12.10 -3.70
C LEU A 425 10.01 12.66 -5.05
N GLY A 426 9.10 11.98 -5.73
CA GLY A 426 8.53 12.47 -6.98
C GLY A 426 7.62 13.69 -6.78
N ALA A 427 6.76 13.68 -5.76
CA ALA A 427 5.97 14.84 -5.39
C ALA A 427 6.86 16.03 -5.02
N ASN A 428 7.95 15.79 -4.26
CA ASN A 428 8.92 16.83 -3.92
C ASN A 428 9.58 17.44 -5.16
N GLN A 429 9.97 16.62 -6.14
CA GLN A 429 10.56 17.12 -7.38
C GLN A 429 9.59 18.01 -8.19
N VAL A 430 8.30 17.64 -8.25
CA VAL A 430 7.24 18.44 -8.90
C VAL A 430 7.00 19.76 -8.16
N MET A 431 7.01 19.74 -6.83
CA MET A 431 6.85 20.96 -6.02
C MET A 431 8.04 21.90 -6.18
N LEU A 432 9.27 21.37 -6.15
CA LEU A 432 10.48 22.17 -6.29
C LEU A 432 10.63 22.81 -7.66
N SER A 433 10.12 22.19 -8.74
CA SER A 433 10.11 22.84 -10.06
C SER A 433 9.22 24.08 -10.10
N HIS A 434 8.25 24.16 -9.20
CA HIS A 434 7.36 25.31 -9.02
C HIS A 434 7.79 26.20 -7.84
N LYS A 435 9.04 26.09 -7.36
CA LYS A 435 9.61 26.85 -6.23
C LYS A 435 8.90 26.62 -4.89
N ASN A 436 8.19 25.49 -4.76
CA ASN A 436 7.57 25.10 -3.51
C ASN A 436 8.49 24.15 -2.73
N GLN A 437 8.86 24.57 -1.52
CA GLN A 437 9.78 23.85 -0.64
C GLN A 437 9.07 23.21 0.57
N SER A 438 7.73 23.18 0.61
CA SER A 438 6.97 22.72 1.78
C SER A 438 7.31 21.31 2.26
N LEU A 439 7.72 20.39 1.37
CA LEU A 439 8.12 19.03 1.75
C LEU A 439 9.53 18.93 2.35
N ASN A 440 10.36 19.97 2.17
CA ASN A 440 11.69 20.09 2.78
C ASN A 440 11.64 20.86 4.12
N TYR A 441 10.53 21.52 4.44
CA TYR A 441 10.35 22.27 5.68
C TYR A 441 9.41 21.53 6.63
N ILE A 442 9.95 20.51 7.27
CA ILE A 442 9.27 19.85 8.38
C ILE A 442 9.96 20.31 9.65
N ASN A 443 9.20 20.55 10.71
CA ASN A 443 9.75 20.85 12.03
C ASN A 443 10.36 19.58 12.66
N SER A 444 11.39 19.05 11.99
CA SER A 444 12.10 17.80 12.23
C SER A 444 13.53 18.00 11.75
N ALA A 445 14.49 17.36 12.41
CA ALA A 445 15.88 17.35 11.94
C ALA A 445 16.06 16.58 10.62
N LEU A 446 15.05 15.80 10.21
CA LEU A 446 15.04 14.97 9.00
C LEU A 446 13.90 15.38 8.06
N ASP A 447 14.21 15.44 6.77
CA ASP A 447 13.25 15.65 5.69
C ASP A 447 12.37 14.40 5.47
N LEU A 448 11.18 14.57 4.88
CA LEU A 448 10.26 13.46 4.59
C LEU A 448 10.93 12.35 3.75
N GLY A 449 11.73 12.72 2.75
CA GLY A 449 12.48 11.77 1.94
C GLY A 449 13.46 10.92 2.77
N GLN A 450 14.11 11.52 3.76
CA GLN A 450 15.03 10.84 4.68
C GLN A 450 14.30 9.91 5.63
N ILE A 451 13.15 10.33 6.17
CA ILE A 451 12.29 9.50 7.03
C ILE A 451 11.84 8.24 6.28
N PHE A 452 11.37 8.37 5.04
CA PHE A 452 10.94 7.22 4.25
C PHE A 452 12.11 6.31 3.87
N ALA A 453 13.28 6.86 3.53
CA ALA A 453 14.48 6.05 3.26
C ALA A 453 14.94 5.25 4.50
N LEU A 454 14.94 5.87 5.69
CA LEU A 454 15.26 5.21 6.95
C LEU A 454 14.25 4.10 7.27
N SER A 455 12.95 4.36 7.09
CA SER A 455 11.90 3.36 7.29
C SER A 455 12.07 2.16 6.35
N HIS A 456 12.46 2.41 5.10
CA HIS A 456 12.72 1.37 4.09
C HIS A 456 13.91 0.49 4.49
N PHE A 457 14.99 1.11 4.97
CA PHE A 457 16.16 0.40 5.47
C PHE A 457 15.84 -0.46 6.71
N ILE A 458 15.08 0.08 7.68
CA ILE A 458 14.65 -0.67 8.86
C ILE A 458 13.78 -1.88 8.46
N LEU A 459 12.91 -1.73 7.47
CA LEU A 459 12.13 -2.86 6.92
C LEU A 459 13.02 -3.93 6.28
N ALA A 460 14.07 -3.55 5.56
CA ALA A 460 15.03 -4.51 5.01
C ALA A 460 15.83 -5.22 6.13
N LEU A 461 16.23 -4.49 7.16
CA LEU A 461 16.96 -5.03 8.31
C LEU A 461 16.10 -5.99 9.15
N THR A 462 14.82 -5.66 9.35
CA THR A 462 13.86 -6.56 10.00
C THR A 462 13.60 -7.82 9.17
N PHE A 463 13.59 -7.72 7.84
CA PHE A 463 13.52 -8.90 6.98
C PHE A 463 14.74 -9.81 7.14
N LEU A 464 15.95 -9.25 7.17
CA LEU A 464 17.20 -10.01 7.39
C LEU A 464 17.25 -10.67 8.77
N SER A 465 16.92 -9.93 9.83
CA SER A 465 16.90 -10.48 11.19
C SER A 465 15.86 -11.62 11.31
N ALA A 466 14.66 -11.47 10.74
CA ALA A 466 13.65 -12.51 10.74
C ALA A 466 14.10 -13.79 10.00
N THR A 467 14.84 -13.66 8.89
CA THR A 467 15.36 -14.82 8.15
C THR A 467 16.50 -15.52 8.88
N ILE A 468 17.38 -14.75 9.56
CA ILE A 468 18.44 -15.29 10.42
C ILE A 468 17.85 -16.04 11.62
N ILE A 469 16.87 -15.45 12.32
CA ILE A 469 16.17 -16.12 13.45
C ILE A 469 15.56 -17.45 12.98
N ARG A 470 14.94 -17.45 11.78
CA ARG A 470 14.39 -18.68 11.21
C ARG A 470 15.47 -19.73 10.94
N LEU A 471 16.63 -19.34 10.42
CA LEU A 471 17.76 -20.25 10.23
C LEU A 471 18.19 -20.86 11.58
N TRP A 472 18.37 -20.04 12.60
CA TRP A 472 18.71 -20.50 13.96
C TRP A 472 17.71 -21.52 14.50
N ILE A 473 16.41 -21.25 14.38
CA ILE A 473 15.35 -22.19 14.79
C ILE A 473 15.46 -23.51 14.01
N THR A 474 15.71 -23.46 12.70
CA THR A 474 15.85 -24.69 11.90
C THR A 474 17.09 -25.50 12.28
N LEU A 475 18.23 -24.85 12.52
CA LEU A 475 19.47 -25.52 12.95
C LEU A 475 19.30 -26.15 14.33
N TYR A 476 18.67 -25.44 15.27
CA TYR A 476 18.38 -25.95 16.61
C TYR A 476 17.49 -27.21 16.56
N ARG A 477 16.43 -27.21 15.73
CA ARG A 477 15.57 -28.39 15.54
C ARG A 477 16.31 -29.58 14.93
N LEU A 478 17.20 -29.33 13.97
CA LEU A 478 18.02 -30.39 13.37
C LEU A 478 19.00 -30.99 14.38
N ALA A 479 19.67 -30.16 15.19
CA ALA A 479 20.57 -30.60 16.23
C ALA A 479 19.86 -31.46 17.29
N LYS A 480 18.65 -31.04 17.73
CA LYS A 480 17.82 -31.78 18.68
C LYS A 480 17.34 -33.13 18.13
N ASN A 481 16.94 -33.18 16.86
CA ASN A 481 16.48 -34.43 16.24
C ASN A 481 17.63 -35.42 16.01
N LYS A 482 18.87 -34.93 15.82
CA LYS A 482 20.06 -35.78 15.71
C LYS A 482 20.38 -36.45 17.05
N THR A 483 20.35 -35.68 18.15
CA THR A 483 20.54 -36.22 19.51
C THR A 483 19.48 -37.25 19.89
N GLN A 484 18.21 -37.08 19.47
CA GLN A 484 17.17 -38.10 19.70
C GLN A 484 17.33 -39.40 18.89
N ARG A 485 18.04 -39.36 17.75
CA ARG A 485 18.33 -40.55 16.94
C ARG A 485 19.57 -41.30 17.42
N GLU A 486 20.47 -40.65 18.16
CA GLU A 486 21.66 -41.28 18.74
C GLU A 486 21.39 -41.92 20.11
N VAL A 487 20.24 -41.62 20.73
CA VAL A 487 19.81 -42.18 22.03
C VAL A 487 18.81 -43.35 21.88
N LYS A 488 18.37 -43.65 20.66
CA LYS A 488 17.60 -44.86 20.31
C LYS A 488 18.48 -45.81 19.55
#